data_AF-A0A523YEN9-F1
#
_entry.id   AF-A0A523YEN9-F1
#
_cell.length_a   1.000
_cell.length_b   1.000
_cell.length_c   1.000
_cell.angle_alpha   90.00
_cell.angle_beta   90.00
_cell.angle_gamma   90.00
#
_symmetry.space_group_name_H-M   'P 1'
#
loop_
_entity.id
_entity.type
_entity.pdbx_description
1 polymer ?
#
loop_
_entity_poly.entity_id
_entity_poly.type
_entity_poly.pdbx_seq_one_letter_code
_entity_poly.pdbx_strand_id
1 'polypeptide(L)'
;MSDNFKPKIVAFYCSNCASSAANVADGMDKALPDNVKMVQVPCTGRIEILHLLKPFEEGADGVYVAGCQEDSCQYVTGITKAAKRVAYVKNTLEQLDIEPERINIYNLSAGKGQAFVDVALEMNDRVRELGPVLSE
;
A
#
# COMPACT_ATOMS: atom_id res chain seq x y z
N MET A 1 -4.74 -14.37 21.71
CA MET A 1 -5.21 -15.29 20.65
C MET A 1 -4.82 -14.68 19.31
N SER A 2 -3.54 -14.74 18.93
CA SER A 2 -3.03 -14.01 17.76
C SER A 2 -1.92 -14.75 17.01
N ASP A 3 -1.77 -16.06 17.19
CA ASP A 3 -0.67 -16.81 16.54
C ASP A 3 -0.99 -17.28 15.11
N ASN A 4 -2.21 -17.04 14.59
CA ASN A 4 -2.60 -17.49 13.25
C ASN A 4 -3.35 -16.43 12.42
N PHE A 5 -3.32 -15.15 12.83
CA PHE A 5 -3.90 -14.09 12.01
C PHE A 5 -2.94 -13.72 10.88
N LYS A 6 -3.41 -13.90 9.64
CA LYS A 6 -2.69 -13.53 8.42
C LYS A 6 -3.45 -12.38 7.73
N PRO A 7 -2.95 -11.13 7.82
CA PRO A 7 -3.63 -9.96 7.27
C PRO A 7 -3.90 -10.08 5.78
N LYS A 8 -5.06 -9.65 5.30
CA LYS A 8 -5.33 -9.48 3.86
C LYS A 8 -4.94 -8.08 3.43
N ILE A 9 -3.86 -7.94 2.66
CA ILE A 9 -3.34 -6.62 2.27
C ILE A 9 -3.46 -6.41 0.77
N VAL A 10 -3.95 -5.24 0.36
CA VAL A 10 -3.98 -4.82 -1.06
C VAL A 10 -3.04 -3.65 -1.28
N ALA A 11 -2.15 -3.80 -2.26
CA ALA A 11 -1.08 -2.87 -2.54
C ALA A 11 -1.20 -2.30 -3.95
N PHE A 12 -1.45 -1.00 -4.08
CA PHE A 12 -1.41 -0.33 -5.37
C PHE A 12 -0.01 0.18 -5.66
N TYR A 13 0.56 -0.12 -6.83
CA TYR A 13 1.90 0.35 -7.17
C TYR A 13 2.02 0.86 -8.61
N CYS A 14 2.85 1.88 -8.83
CA CYS A 14 2.98 2.47 -10.17
C CYS A 14 3.82 1.61 -11.13
N SER A 15 3.50 1.66 -12.43
CA SER A 15 4.24 1.02 -13.52
C SER A 15 5.64 1.58 -13.74
N ASN A 16 5.99 2.67 -13.06
CA ASN A 16 7.24 3.40 -13.24
C ASN A 16 8.23 3.04 -12.12
N CYS A 17 8.45 3.94 -11.16
CA CYS A 17 9.45 3.77 -10.10
C CYS A 17 9.22 2.51 -9.25
N ALA A 18 7.97 2.24 -8.87
CA ALA A 18 7.65 1.09 -8.02
C ALA A 18 7.80 -0.24 -8.77
N SER A 19 7.45 -0.31 -10.06
CA SER A 19 7.69 -1.52 -10.87
C SER A 19 9.17 -1.76 -11.14
N SER A 20 9.96 -0.70 -11.35
CA SER A 20 11.42 -0.81 -11.42
C SER A 20 12.01 -1.35 -10.12
N ALA A 21 11.53 -0.87 -8.96
CA ALA A 21 11.95 -1.39 -7.67
C ALA A 21 11.52 -2.86 -7.47
N ALA A 22 10.29 -3.22 -7.86
CA ALA A 22 9.80 -4.60 -7.80
C ALA A 22 10.68 -5.57 -8.62
N ASN A 23 11.04 -5.20 -9.85
CA ASN A 23 11.92 -6.02 -10.70
C ASN A 23 13.31 -6.20 -10.09
N VAL A 24 13.84 -5.18 -9.41
CA VAL A 24 15.12 -5.30 -8.70
C VAL A 24 14.99 -6.22 -7.49
N ALA A 25 13.89 -6.13 -6.73
CA ALA A 25 13.64 -7.02 -5.59
C ALA A 25 13.54 -8.49 -6.03
N ASP A 26 12.87 -8.74 -7.16
CA ASP A 26 12.76 -10.08 -7.77
C ASP A 26 14.13 -10.62 -8.17
N GLY A 27 14.95 -9.81 -8.85
CA GLY A 27 16.34 -10.18 -9.19
C GLY A 27 17.28 -10.34 -7.99
N MET A 28 16.86 -9.95 -6.79
CA MET A 28 17.59 -10.15 -5.53
C MET A 28 17.08 -11.36 -4.74
N ASP A 29 16.16 -12.16 -5.30
CA ASP A 29 15.47 -13.26 -4.62
C ASP A 29 14.77 -12.82 -3.32
N LYS A 30 14.33 -11.56 -3.23
CA LYS A 30 13.61 -11.05 -2.07
C LYS A 30 12.11 -11.18 -2.28
N ALA A 31 11.51 -12.11 -1.53
CA ALA A 31 10.07 -12.31 -1.55
C ALA A 31 9.34 -11.22 -0.75
N LEU A 32 8.19 -10.79 -1.30
CA LEU A 32 7.18 -10.07 -0.54
C LEU A 32 6.44 -11.04 0.40
N PRO A 33 5.78 -10.54 1.46
CA PRO A 33 4.81 -11.35 2.20
C PRO A 33 3.74 -11.89 1.25
N ASP A 34 3.45 -13.20 1.35
CA ASP A 34 2.54 -13.91 0.44
C ASP A 34 1.06 -13.53 0.62
N ASN A 35 0.75 -12.74 1.65
CA ASN A 35 -0.55 -12.16 1.94
C ASN A 35 -0.77 -10.75 1.35
N VAL A 36 0.22 -10.20 0.65
CA VAL A 36 0.12 -8.91 -0.04
C VAL A 36 -0.28 -9.14 -1.50
N LYS A 37 -1.46 -8.66 -1.88
CA LYS A 37 -1.94 -8.67 -3.27
C LYS A 37 -1.55 -7.36 -3.96
N MET A 38 -0.65 -7.46 -4.94
CA MET A 38 -0.18 -6.31 -5.71
C MET A 38 -1.11 -5.99 -6.89
N VAL A 39 -1.50 -4.73 -7.02
CA VAL A 39 -2.32 -4.19 -8.12
C VAL A 39 -1.52 -3.09 -8.82
N GLN A 40 -1.10 -3.37 -10.05
CA GLN A 40 -0.33 -2.41 -10.83
C GLN A 40 -1.24 -1.33 -11.43
N VAL A 41 -0.83 -0.07 -11.35
CA VAL A 41 -1.47 1.06 -12.02
C VAL A 41 -0.46 1.83 -12.87
N PRO A 42 -0.86 2.47 -13.98
CA PRO A 42 0.07 3.28 -14.77
C PRO A 42 0.71 4.43 -13.96
N CYS A 43 -0.04 4.98 -13.01
CA CYS A 43 0.43 5.99 -12.09
C CYS A 43 -0.46 6.00 -10.84
N THR A 44 0.12 6.29 -9.67
CA THR A 44 -0.65 6.51 -8.43
C THR A 44 -1.66 7.64 -8.56
N GLY A 45 -1.43 8.60 -9.47
CA GLY A 45 -2.38 9.67 -9.76
C GLY A 45 -3.72 9.20 -10.36
N ARG A 46 -3.81 7.96 -10.87
CA ARG A 46 -5.06 7.35 -11.35
C ARG A 46 -5.90 6.72 -10.24
N ILE A 47 -5.33 6.54 -9.06
CA ILE A 47 -6.01 5.94 -7.92
C ILE A 47 -7.00 6.96 -7.37
N GLU A 48 -8.29 6.70 -7.55
CA GLU A 48 -9.37 7.45 -6.88
C GLU A 48 -9.74 6.85 -5.52
N ILE A 49 -10.43 7.61 -4.68
CA ILE A 49 -10.86 7.23 -3.32
C ILE A 49 -11.59 5.88 -3.31
N LEU A 50 -12.46 5.63 -4.29
CA LEU A 50 -13.21 4.36 -4.39
C LEU A 50 -12.28 3.14 -4.55
N HIS A 51 -11.14 3.28 -5.23
CA HIS A 51 -10.18 2.18 -5.35
C HIS A 51 -9.51 1.87 -4.01
N LEU A 52 -9.39 2.85 -3.12
CA LEU A 52 -8.79 2.68 -1.79
C LEU A 52 -9.78 2.14 -0.77
N LEU A 53 -11.07 2.48 -0.90
CA LEU A 53 -12.13 1.97 -0.03
C LEU A 53 -12.61 0.57 -0.42
N LYS A 54 -12.62 0.24 -1.72
CA LYS A 54 -13.14 -1.04 -2.21
C LYS A 54 -12.48 -2.27 -1.57
N PRO A 55 -11.15 -2.32 -1.36
CA PRO A 55 -10.53 -3.43 -0.65
C PRO A 55 -11.05 -3.63 0.78
N PHE A 56 -11.29 -2.53 1.52
CA PHE A 56 -11.85 -2.63 2.88
C PHE A 56 -13.27 -3.19 2.85
N GLU A 57 -14.10 -2.77 1.89
CA GLU A 57 -15.43 -3.33 1.65
C GLU A 57 -15.38 -4.85 1.34
N GLU A 58 -14.32 -5.31 0.67
CA GLU A 58 -14.07 -6.71 0.35
C GLU A 58 -13.36 -7.50 1.47
N GLY A 59 -13.15 -6.87 2.64
CA GLY A 59 -12.55 -7.50 3.82
C GLY A 59 -11.02 -7.52 3.82
N ALA A 60 -10.37 -6.55 3.19
CA ALA A 60 -8.94 -6.30 3.38
C ALA A 60 -8.70 -5.67 4.77
N ASP A 61 -7.67 -6.15 5.46
CA ASP A 61 -7.25 -5.64 6.77
C ASP A 61 -6.34 -4.41 6.64
N GLY A 62 -5.74 -4.23 5.46
CA GLY A 62 -4.92 -3.06 5.16
C GLY A 62 -4.75 -2.79 3.66
N VAL A 63 -4.49 -1.53 3.33
CA VAL A 63 -4.27 -1.05 1.97
C VAL A 63 -3.03 -0.15 1.95
N TYR A 64 -2.18 -0.27 0.94
CA TYR A 64 -1.14 0.75 0.75
C TYR A 64 -0.94 1.13 -0.70
N VAL A 65 -0.38 2.32 -0.89
CA VAL A 65 -0.02 2.87 -2.19
C VAL A 65 1.49 3.07 -2.25
N ALA A 66 2.16 2.48 -3.23
CA ALA A 66 3.59 2.66 -3.48
C ALA A 66 3.80 3.41 -4.81
N GLY A 67 4.43 4.57 -4.77
CA GLY A 67 4.69 5.36 -5.98
C GLY A 67 6.07 5.99 -6.00
N CYS A 68 6.32 6.84 -7.00
CA CYS A 68 7.56 7.59 -7.10
C CYS A 68 7.72 8.57 -5.94
N GLN A 69 8.96 9.03 -5.69
CA GLN A 69 9.20 10.22 -4.88
C GLN A 69 8.49 11.44 -5.47
N GLU A 70 8.19 12.43 -4.63
CA GLU A 70 7.45 13.63 -5.06
C GLU A 70 8.24 14.43 -6.09
N ASP A 71 9.56 14.52 -5.90
CA ASP A 71 10.51 15.24 -6.76
C ASP A 71 10.79 14.55 -8.10
N SER A 72 10.56 13.24 -8.20
CA SER A 72 10.85 12.41 -9.38
C SER A 72 9.60 11.78 -9.99
N CYS A 73 8.41 12.29 -9.64
CA CYS A 73 7.18 11.80 -10.22
C CYS A 73 7.14 12.11 -11.73
N GLN A 74 7.12 11.07 -12.57
CA GLN A 74 7.03 11.20 -14.03
C GLN A 74 5.82 12.04 -14.49
N TYR A 75 4.72 12.02 -13.72
CA TYR A 75 3.50 12.79 -14.01
C TYR A 75 3.35 14.01 -13.10
N VAL A 76 4.44 14.46 -12.47
CA VAL A 76 4.61 15.65 -11.62
C VAL A 76 3.81 15.63 -10.31
N THR A 77 2.51 15.34 -10.37
CA THR A 77 1.58 15.46 -9.23
C THR A 77 0.91 14.14 -8.84
N GLY A 78 1.29 13.03 -9.47
CA GLY A 78 0.61 11.75 -9.30
C GLY A 78 0.62 11.25 -7.85
N ILE A 79 1.80 11.19 -7.24
CA ILE A 79 1.96 10.76 -5.85
C ILE A 79 1.33 11.75 -4.87
N THR A 80 1.48 13.05 -5.10
CA THR A 80 0.88 14.09 -4.23
C THR A 80 -0.65 14.03 -4.25
N LYS A 81 -1.27 13.76 -5.41
CA LYS A 81 -2.72 13.52 -5.50
C LYS A 81 -3.14 12.27 -4.75
N ALA A 82 -2.38 11.18 -4.90
CA ALA A 82 -2.62 9.95 -4.15
C ALA A 82 -2.50 10.16 -2.63
N ALA A 83 -1.51 10.93 -2.16
CA ALA A 83 -1.33 11.26 -0.75
C ALA A 83 -2.55 11.99 -0.17
N LYS A 84 -3.09 12.97 -0.89
CA LYS A 84 -4.33 13.68 -0.49
C LYS A 84 -5.52 12.73 -0.39
N ARG A 85 -5.65 11.79 -1.32
CA ARG A 85 -6.72 10.79 -1.33
C ARG A 85 -6.57 9.77 -0.20
N VAL A 86 -5.35 9.32 0.07
CA VAL A 86 -5.05 8.46 1.23
C VAL A 86 -5.39 9.18 2.53
N ALA A 87 -5.01 10.45 2.68
CA ALA A 87 -5.38 11.25 3.86
C ALA A 87 -6.91 11.39 4.01
N TYR A 88 -7.64 11.59 2.92
CA TYR A 88 -9.10 11.60 2.95
C TYR A 88 -9.68 10.25 3.41
N VAL A 89 -9.14 9.14 2.91
CA VAL A 89 -9.58 7.80 3.30
C VAL A 89 -9.24 7.51 4.75
N LYS A 90 -8.08 7.94 5.28
CA LYS A 90 -7.77 7.85 6.71
C LYS A 90 -8.86 8.48 7.58
N ASN A 91 -9.25 9.71 7.25
CA ASN A 91 -10.32 10.40 7.98
C ASN A 91 -11.67 9.68 7.84
N THR A 92 -11.92 9.05 6.69
CA THR A 92 -13.15 8.26 6.48
C THR A 92 -13.15 7.00 7.32
N LEU A 93 -12.01 6.29 7.42
CA LEU A 93 -11.87 5.10 8.28
C LEU A 93 -12.05 5.47 9.75
N GLU A 94 -11.45 6.56 10.20
CA GLU A 94 -11.59 7.06 11.57
C GLU A 94 -13.06 7.37 11.91
N GLN A 95 -13.82 7.95 10.98
CA GLN A 95 -15.27 8.18 11.15
C GLN A 95 -16.11 6.90 11.22
N LEU A 96 -15.56 5.77 10.76
CA LEU A 96 -16.19 4.46 10.79
C LEU A 96 -15.67 3.60 11.96
N ASP A 97 -14.95 4.21 12.91
CA ASP A 97 -14.28 3.52 14.02
C ASP A 97 -13.29 2.44 13.54
N ILE A 98 -12.68 2.64 12.37
CA ILE A 98 -11.62 1.78 11.81
C ILE A 98 -10.28 2.52 11.94
N GLU A 99 -9.23 1.80 12.35
CA GLU A 99 -7.92 2.40 12.56
C GLU A 99 -7.34 3.00 11.27
N PRO A 100 -7.03 4.31 11.21
CA PRO A 100 -6.51 4.97 10.02
C PRO A 100 -5.12 4.47 9.61
N GLU A 101 -4.40 3.81 10.52
CA GLU A 101 -3.13 3.12 10.30
C GLU A 101 -3.24 1.98 9.28
N ARG A 102 -4.45 1.46 9.03
CA ARG A 102 -4.72 0.41 8.03
C ARG A 102 -4.58 0.87 6.59
N ILE A 103 -4.41 2.18 6.34
CA ILE A 103 -4.04 2.68 5.01
C ILE A 103 -2.77 3.53 5.06
N ASN A 104 -1.86 3.33 4.10
CA ASN A 104 -0.68 4.20 3.99
C ASN A 104 -0.22 4.46 2.56
N ILE A 105 0.64 5.47 2.40
CA ILE A 105 1.32 5.77 1.15
C ILE A 105 2.83 5.77 1.37
N TYR A 106 3.55 5.19 0.41
CA TYR A 106 4.99 5.03 0.42
C TYR A 106 5.61 5.60 -0.86
N ASN A 107 6.66 6.38 -0.66
CA ASN A 107 7.41 6.99 -1.74
C ASN A 107 8.68 6.19 -1.96
N LEU A 108 8.83 5.63 -3.17
CA LEU A 108 9.93 4.77 -3.57
C LEU A 108 10.71 5.42 -4.70
N SER A 109 12.04 5.35 -4.60
CA SER A 109 12.93 5.71 -5.70
C SER A 109 13.08 4.53 -6.66
N ALA A 110 13.21 4.82 -7.95
CA ALA A 110 13.46 3.80 -8.96
C ALA A 110 14.73 2.98 -8.62
N GLY A 111 14.70 1.68 -8.89
CA GLY A 111 15.82 0.77 -8.64
C GLY A 111 16.10 0.43 -7.17
N LYS A 112 15.33 0.94 -6.19
CA LYS A 112 15.48 0.57 -4.77
C LYS A 112 14.62 -0.65 -4.42
N GLY A 113 15.05 -1.83 -4.87
CA GLY A 113 14.33 -3.09 -4.62
C GLY A 113 14.17 -3.42 -3.14
N GLN A 114 15.19 -3.15 -2.32
CA GLN A 114 15.09 -3.36 -0.87
C GLN A 114 13.95 -2.55 -0.26
N ALA A 115 13.85 -1.26 -0.59
CA ALA A 115 12.81 -0.40 -0.05
C ALA A 115 11.41 -0.87 -0.44
N PHE A 116 11.25 -1.50 -1.61
CA PHE A 116 9.96 -2.07 -2.02
C PHE A 116 9.53 -3.26 -1.14
N VAL A 117 10.48 -4.08 -0.68
CA VAL A 117 10.22 -5.19 0.24
C VAL A 117 9.96 -4.64 1.66
N ASP A 118 10.76 -3.66 2.10
CA ASP A 118 10.65 -3.08 3.43
C ASP A 118 9.27 -2.46 3.68
N VAL A 119 8.70 -1.74 2.71
CA VAL A 119 7.38 -1.13 2.88
C VAL A 119 6.25 -2.16 2.96
N ALA A 120 6.41 -3.30 2.27
CA ALA A 120 5.45 -4.40 2.35
C ALA A 120 5.52 -5.09 3.72
N LEU A 121 6.72 -5.30 4.25
CA LEU A 121 6.94 -5.84 5.60
C LEU A 121 6.41 -4.88 6.67
N GLU A 122 6.73 -3.59 6.56
CA GLU A 122 6.24 -2.55 7.49
C GLU A 122 4.71 -2.53 7.55
N MET A 123 4.05 -2.56 6.38
CA MET A 123 2.58 -2.57 6.34
C MET A 123 2.02 -3.88 6.90
N ASN A 124 2.66 -5.02 6.61
CA ASN A 124 2.25 -6.31 7.14
C ASN A 124 2.33 -6.36 8.67
N ASP A 125 3.44 -5.91 9.25
CA ASP A 125 3.63 -5.87 10.69
C ASP A 125 2.65 -4.93 11.37
N ARG A 126 2.46 -3.72 10.81
CA ARG A 126 1.46 -2.76 11.30
C ARG A 126 0.06 -3.37 11.36
N VAL A 127 -0.42 -3.98 10.27
CA VAL A 127 -1.77 -4.54 10.24
C VAL A 127 -1.89 -5.77 11.15
N ARG A 128 -0.82 -6.56 11.27
CA ARG A 128 -0.77 -7.69 12.19
C ARG A 128 -0.90 -7.25 13.66
N GLU A 129 -0.28 -6.14 14.04
CA GLU A 129 -0.39 -5.55 15.38
C GLU A 129 -1.80 -5.02 15.67
N LEU A 130 -2.47 -4.45 14.67
CA LEU A 130 -3.86 -3.97 14.76
C LEU A 130 -4.89 -5.11 14.81
N GLY A 131 -4.53 -6.30 14.32
CA GLY A 131 -5.45 -7.42 14.22
C GLY A 131 -6.48 -7.28 13.09
N PRO A 132 -7.44 -8.21 12.99
CA PRO A 132 -8.45 -8.22 11.93
C PRO A 132 -9.36 -6.99 12.00
N VAL A 133 -9.72 -6.42 10.84
CA VAL A 133 -10.55 -5.19 10.78
C VAL A 133 -12.02 -5.45 11.14
N LEU A 134 -12.50 -6.65 10.89
CA LEU A 134 -13.81 -7.14 11.34
C LEU A 134 -13.57 -8.38 12.18
N SER A 135 -13.95 -8.33 13.45
CA SER A 135 -14.08 -9.53 14.27
C SER A 135 -15.27 -10.33 13.75
N GLU A 136 -15.03 -11.52 13.20
CA GLU A 136 -16.07 -12.54 13.09
C GLU A 136 -16.62 -12.92 14.47
#